data_AF-M9RI65-F1
#
_entry.id   AF-M9RI65-F1
#
_cell.length_a   1.000
_cell.length_b   1.000
_cell.length_c   1.000
_cell.angle_alpha   90.00
_cell.angle_beta   90.00
_cell.angle_gamma   90.00
#
_symmetry.space_group_name_H-M   'P 1'
#
loop_
_entity.id
_entity.type
_entity.pdbx_description
1 polymer ?
#
loop_
_entity_poly.entity_id
_entity_poly.type
_entity_poly.pdbx_seq_one_letter_code
_entity_poly.pdbx_strand_id
1 'polypeptide(L)'
;MPVWVWVTACFNSIDTQWFVQADPVWRAADVVGDAAVNEVAASISSNVFVNRTDTMYLTNDTDVIYSKFAAILFNNLAVNVSLTDPLALRTCRRHAITIRLTPTSLTEKTPLA
;
A
#
# COMPACT_ATOMS: atom_id res chain seq x y z
N MET A 1 15.64 21.34 -9.31
CA MET A 1 14.71 20.62 -8.41
C MET A 1 14.40 19.29 -9.10
N PRO A 2 14.59 18.12 -8.46
CA PRO A 2 14.20 16.86 -9.09
C PRO A 2 12.67 16.83 -9.27
N VAL A 3 12.21 16.42 -10.46
CA VAL A 3 10.80 16.15 -10.73
C VAL A 3 10.53 14.71 -10.37
N TRP A 4 9.67 14.49 -9.39
CA TRP A 4 9.19 13.17 -9.03
C TRP A 4 8.06 12.80 -10.00
N VAL A 5 8.19 11.66 -10.68
CA VAL A 5 7.15 11.14 -11.57
C VAL A 5 6.39 10.08 -10.80
N TRP A 6 5.10 10.31 -10.60
CA TRP A 6 4.16 9.27 -10.18
C TRP A 6 3.42 8.73 -11.39
N VAL A 7 2.96 7.49 -11.27
CA VAL A 7 2.10 6.85 -12.27
C VAL A 7 0.80 6.47 -11.62
N THR A 8 -0.31 6.86 -12.24
CA THR A 8 -1.66 6.41 -11.87
C THR A 8 -2.32 5.81 -13.11
N ALA A 9 -2.80 4.58 -12.99
CA ALA A 9 -3.71 3.96 -13.92
C ALA A 9 -5.10 3.89 -13.30
N CYS A 10 -6.14 4.22 -14.07
CA CYS A 10 -7.52 4.03 -13.64
C CYS A 10 -8.28 3.13 -14.63
N PHE A 11 -9.04 2.21 -14.07
CA PHE A 11 -10.12 1.52 -14.77
C PHE A 11 -11.44 2.00 -14.19
N ASN A 12 -12.37 2.39 -15.06
CA ASN A 12 -13.66 2.88 -14.66
C ASN A 12 -14.76 2.30 -15.56
N SER A 13 -15.75 1.70 -14.94
CA SER A 13 -16.97 1.15 -15.52
C SER A 13 -18.13 1.49 -14.59
N ILE A 14 -19.36 1.22 -15.04
CA ILE A 14 -20.58 1.53 -14.26
C ILE A 14 -20.58 0.91 -12.86
N ASP A 15 -20.06 -0.32 -12.72
CA ASP A 15 -20.06 -1.06 -11.45
C ASP A 15 -18.68 -1.18 -10.80
N THR A 16 -17.62 -0.66 -11.42
CA THR A 16 -16.25 -0.91 -10.94
C THR A 16 -15.36 0.27 -11.21
N GLN A 17 -14.68 0.70 -10.14
CA GLN A 17 -13.63 1.69 -10.21
C GLN A 17 -12.38 1.10 -9.57
N TRP A 18 -11.26 1.17 -10.27
CA TRP A 18 -9.98 0.68 -9.76
C TRP A 18 -8.88 1.66 -10.10
N PHE A 19 -8.10 2.01 -9.09
CA PHE A 19 -6.88 2.80 -9.23
C PHE A 19 -5.68 1.96 -8.85
N VAL A 20 -4.64 2.03 -9.67
CA VAL A 20 -3.29 1.54 -9.33
C VAL A 20 -2.36 2.73 -9.42
N GLN A 21 -1.60 2.97 -8.35
CA GLN A 21 -0.68 4.08 -8.24
C GLN A 21 0.70 3.60 -7.80
N ALA A 22 1.74 4.23 -8.33
CA ALA A 22 3.11 4.01 -7.87
C ALA A 22 3.82 5.35 -7.72
N ASP A 23 4.43 5.57 -6.55
CA ASP A 23 5.02 6.86 -6.18
C ASP A 23 6.28 6.72 -5.36
N PRO A 24 7.22 7.67 -5.48
CA PRO A 24 8.20 7.92 -4.43
C PRO A 24 7.49 8.53 -3.21
N VAL A 25 7.82 8.05 -2.02
CA VAL A 25 7.28 8.54 -0.76
C VAL A 25 8.40 8.78 0.25
N TRP A 26 8.12 9.61 1.25
CA TRP A 26 9.05 9.86 2.34
C TRP A 26 8.53 9.17 3.61
N ARG A 27 9.39 8.38 4.26
CA ARG A 27 9.01 7.59 5.43
C ARG A 27 9.88 7.95 6.63
N ALA A 28 9.22 8.32 7.73
CA ALA A 28 9.81 8.42 9.05
C ALA A 28 9.26 7.29 9.95
N ALA A 29 10.12 6.55 10.62
CA ALA A 29 9.74 5.51 11.57
C ALA A 29 10.81 5.33 12.67
N ASP A 30 10.37 5.21 13.91
CA ASP A 30 11.26 4.92 15.03
C ASP A 30 11.55 3.41 15.09
N VAL A 31 12.82 3.04 15.12
CA VAL A 31 13.25 1.66 15.41
C VAL A 31 13.56 1.56 16.90
N VAL A 32 13.18 0.43 17.50
CA VAL A 32 13.50 0.13 18.90
C VAL A 32 15.03 0.16 19.06
N GLY A 33 15.55 1.11 19.85
CA GLY A 33 16.99 1.32 20.07
C GLY A 33 17.59 2.59 19.44
N ASP A 34 16.85 3.71 19.40
CA ASP A 34 17.30 5.05 19.00
C ASP A 34 17.75 5.26 17.54
N ALA A 35 17.60 4.26 16.67
CA ALA A 35 17.79 4.45 15.24
C ALA A 35 16.49 4.94 14.59
N ALA A 36 16.31 6.26 14.47
CA ALA A 36 15.25 6.82 13.63
C ALA A 36 15.53 6.48 12.15
N VAL A 37 14.58 5.84 11.48
CA VAL A 37 14.59 5.65 10.02
C VAL A 37 13.90 6.83 9.39
N ASN A 38 14.64 7.59 8.58
CA ASN A 38 14.14 8.74 7.85
C ASN A 38 14.66 8.66 6.42
N GLU A 39 13.84 8.16 5.50
CA GLU A 39 14.33 7.78 4.17
C GLU A 39 13.30 7.92 3.04
N VAL A 40 13.83 7.96 1.82
CA VAL A 40 13.05 7.78 0.59
C VAL A 40 12.62 6.32 0.50
N ALA A 41 11.35 6.13 0.20
CA ALA A 41 10.72 4.86 -0.04
C ALA A 41 9.94 4.91 -1.37
N ALA A 42 9.50 3.75 -1.83
CA ALA A 42 8.58 3.63 -2.96
C ALA A 42 7.29 3.00 -2.48
N SER A 43 6.14 3.52 -2.92
CA SER A 43 4.83 2.92 -2.68
C SER A 43 4.22 2.42 -3.98
N ILE A 44 3.49 1.31 -3.88
CA ILE A 44 2.53 0.87 -4.90
C ILE A 44 1.22 0.63 -4.18
N SER A 45 0.18 1.34 -4.59
CA SER A 45 -1.13 1.28 -3.98
C SER A 45 -2.19 0.86 -5.01
N SER A 46 -3.18 0.11 -4.56
CA SER A 46 -4.29 -0.39 -5.38
C SER A 46 -5.59 -0.20 -4.62
N ASN A 47 -6.48 0.63 -5.13
CA ASN A 47 -7.78 0.90 -4.54
C ASN A 47 -8.90 0.46 -5.47
N VAL A 48 -9.57 -0.63 -5.11
CA VAL A 48 -10.67 -1.23 -5.85
C VAL A 48 -11.99 -0.91 -5.15
N PHE A 49 -12.96 -0.44 -5.92
CA PHE A 49 -14.37 -0.34 -5.58
C PHE A 49 -15.18 -1.16 -6.59
N VAL A 50 -16.07 -2.03 -6.09
CA VAL A 50 -16.99 -2.81 -6.92
C VAL A 50 -18.39 -2.75 -6.33
N ASN A 51 -19.35 -2.28 -7.11
CA ASN A 51 -20.75 -2.46 -6.81
C ASN A 51 -21.16 -3.90 -7.14
N ARG A 52 -21.83 -4.59 -6.22
CA ARG A 52 -22.26 -5.99 -6.42
C ARG A 52 -23.78 -6.10 -6.56
N THR A 53 -24.52 -5.29 -5.82
CA THR A 53 -25.97 -5.15 -5.87
C THR A 53 -26.32 -3.70 -5.56
N ASP A 54 -27.58 -3.28 -5.75
CA ASP A 54 -28.03 -1.91 -5.45
C ASP A 54 -27.76 -1.47 -4.00
N THR A 55 -27.58 -2.42 -3.08
CA THR A 55 -27.36 -2.16 -1.66
C THR A 55 -25.99 -2.59 -1.17
N MET A 56 -25.14 -3.23 -1.98
CA MET A 56 -23.85 -3.78 -1.52
C MET A 56 -22.68 -3.35 -2.40
N TYR A 57 -21.68 -2.74 -1.78
CA TYR A 57 -20.40 -2.42 -2.43
C TYR A 57 -19.20 -2.94 -1.64
N LEU A 58 -18.23 -3.46 -2.38
CA LEU A 58 -16.97 -4.01 -1.90
C LEU A 58 -15.84 -3.02 -2.17
N THR A 59 -15.00 -2.78 -1.18
CA THR A 59 -13.76 -2.02 -1.35
C THR A 59 -12.57 -2.85 -0.92
N ASN A 60 -11.49 -2.84 -1.71
CA ASN A 60 -10.22 -3.44 -1.34
C ASN A 60 -9.09 -2.44 -1.60
N ASP A 61 -8.46 -1.98 -0.52
CA ASP A 61 -7.34 -1.06 -0.57
C ASP A 61 -6.07 -1.81 -0.15
N THR A 62 -5.11 -1.93 -1.06
CA THR A 62 -3.82 -2.57 -0.81
C THR A 62 -2.72 -1.55 -1.04
N ASP A 63 -1.82 -1.42 -0.08
CA ASP A 63 -0.65 -0.55 -0.19
C ASP A 63 0.62 -1.30 0.16
N VAL A 64 1.64 -1.17 -0.67
CA VAL A 64 2.97 -1.75 -0.47
C VAL A 64 3.97 -0.61 -0.43
N ILE A 65 4.60 -0.43 0.74
CA ILE A 65 5.65 0.56 0.92
C ILE A 65 6.97 -0.18 1.08
N TYR A 66 7.87 0.00 0.11
CA TYR A 66 9.21 -0.56 0.11
C TYR A 66 10.24 0.52 0.45
N SER A 67 11.21 0.15 1.27
CA SER A 67 12.31 1.01 1.71
C SER A 67 13.56 0.18 1.93
N LYS A 68 14.69 0.80 2.27
CA LYS A 68 15.95 0.07 2.48
C LYS A 68 15.85 -0.90 3.67
N PHE A 69 15.10 -0.54 4.71
CA PHE A 69 15.07 -1.29 5.97
C PHE A 69 13.82 -2.14 6.15
N ALA A 70 12.75 -1.89 5.37
CA ALA A 70 11.52 -2.66 5.49
C ALA A 70 10.65 -2.61 4.23
N ALA A 71 9.87 -3.67 4.05
CA ALA A 71 8.68 -3.66 3.22
C ALA A 71 7.45 -3.78 4.12
N ILE A 72 6.48 -2.89 3.95
CA ILE A 72 5.19 -2.97 4.66
C ILE A 72 4.07 -3.13 3.65
N LEU A 73 3.27 -4.17 3.87
CA LEU A 73 2.04 -4.44 3.15
C LEU A 73 0.86 -4.09 4.05
N PHE A 74 0.00 -3.18 3.60
CA PHE A 74 -1.32 -2.94 4.17
C PHE A 74 -2.38 -3.49 3.23
N ASN A 75 -3.38 -4.16 3.79
CA ASN A 75 -4.60 -4.49 3.07
C ASN A 75 -5.82 -4.19 3.95
N ASN A 76 -6.78 -3.49 3.39
CA ASN A 76 -8.05 -3.17 4.02
C ASN A 76 -9.19 -3.61 3.09
N LEU A 77 -9.74 -4.77 3.39
CA LEU A 77 -10.92 -5.29 2.71
C LEU A 77 -12.16 -4.89 3.50
N ALA A 78 -13.13 -4.29 2.83
CA ALA A 78 -14.38 -3.89 3.47
C ALA A 78 -15.58 -4.12 2.58
N VAL A 79 -16.66 -4.56 3.22
CA VAL A 79 -17.98 -4.72 2.64
C VAL A 79 -18.89 -3.65 3.26
N ASN A 80 -19.71 -3.05 2.42
CA ASN A 80 -20.67 -2.03 2.83
C ASN A 80 -22.04 -2.45 2.34
N VAL A 81 -23.03 -2.32 3.21
CA VAL A 81 -24.42 -2.66 2.92
C VAL A 81 -25.30 -1.48 3.31
N SER A 82 -26.07 -0.96 2.36
CA SER A 82 -27.14 0.00 2.64
C SER A 82 -28.31 -0.72 3.27
N LEU A 83 -28.70 -0.30 4.49
CA LEU A 83 -29.82 -0.87 5.23
C LEU A 83 -31.12 -0.09 4.97
N THR A 84 -31.00 1.23 4.87
CA THR A 84 -32.05 2.19 4.52
C THR A 84 -31.40 3.37 3.80
N ASP A 85 -32.19 4.26 3.19
CA ASP A 85 -31.67 5.43 2.46
C ASP A 85 -30.62 6.26 3.24
N PRO A 86 -30.77 6.55 4.56
CA PRO A 86 -29.76 7.27 5.33
C PRO A 86 -28.73 6.39 6.06
N LEU A 87 -28.91 5.07 6.13
CA LEU A 87 -28.11 4.20 7.01
C LEU A 87 -27.42 3.08 6.23
N ALA A 88 -26.09 3.05 6.35
CA ALA A 88 -25.26 1.97 5.83
C ALA A 88 -24.41 1.33 6.95
N LEU A 89 -24.21 0.02 6.84
CA LEU A 89 -23.29 -0.75 7.66
C LEU A 89 -22.01 -1.02 6.88
N ARG A 90 -20.86 -0.71 7.47
CA ARG A 90 -19.53 -1.05 6.92
C ARG A 90 -18.82 -2.00 7.87
N THR A 91 -18.42 -3.15 7.34
CA THR A 91 -17.56 -4.11 8.03
C THR A 91 -16.24 -4.20 7.30
N CYS A 92 -15.13 -4.05 8.01
CA CYS A 92 -13.79 -4.09 7.43
C CYS A 92 -12.85 -4.98 8.23
N ARG A 93 -11.86 -5.55 7.52
CA ARG A 93 -10.72 -6.25 8.08
C ARG A 93 -9.47 -5.57 7.54
N ARG A 94 -8.72 -4.94 8.44
CA ARG A 94 -7.39 -4.41 8.11
C ARG A 94 -6.32 -5.37 8.57
N HIS A 95 -5.36 -5.64 7.70
CA HIS A 95 -4.15 -6.38 8.04
C HIS A 95 -2.91 -5.59 7.62
N ALA A 96 -1.84 -5.78 8.38
CA ALA A 96 -0.55 -5.15 8.13
C ALA A 96 0.56 -6.20 8.35
N ILE A 97 1.41 -6.37 7.36
CA ILE A 97 2.60 -7.22 7.46
C ILE A 97 3.81 -6.33 7.30
N THR A 98 4.74 -6.41 8.25
CA THR A 98 6.03 -5.73 8.17
C THR A 98 7.13 -6.77 8.01
N ILE A 99 7.86 -6.68 6.92
CA ILE A 99 9.07 -7.47 6.67
C ILE A 99 10.25 -6.54 6.91
N ARG A 100 11.08 -6.85 7.92
CA ARG A 100 12.34 -6.14 8.12
C ARG A 100 13.37 -6.69 7.14
N LEU A 101 14.05 -5.79 6.45
CA LEU A 101 15.09 -6.10 5.50
C LEU A 101 16.42 -5.83 6.18
N THR A 102 17.21 -6.88 6.39
CA THR A 102 18.61 -6.74 6.79
C THR A 102 19.39 -6.37 5.52
N PRO A 103 20.13 -5.26 5.49
CA PRO A 103 21.00 -4.97 4.36
C PRO A 103 22.04 -6.09 4.25
N THR A 104 21.97 -6.90 3.19
CA THR A 104 23.02 -7.87 2.91
C THR A 104 24.26 -7.07 2.52
N SER A 105 25.29 -7.06 3.36
CA SER A 105 26.61 -6.63 2.92
C SER A 105 27.04 -7.59 1.81
N LEU A 106 27.19 -7.10 0.59
CA LEU A 106 27.92 -7.83 -0.44
C LEU A 106 29.40 -7.79 -0.03
N THR A 107 29.78 -8.74 0.82
CA THR A 107 31.18 -8.96 1.21
C THR A 107 31.89 -9.60 0.02
N GLU A 108 32.69 -8.77 -0.66
CA GLU A 108 33.96 -9.09 -1.29
C GLU A 108 33.99 -10.24 -2.31
N LYS A 109 34.02 -9.86 -3.59
CA LYS A 109 34.49 -10.72 -4.68
C LYS A 109 36.03 -10.73 -4.63
N THR A 110 36.63 -11.60 -3.82
CA THR A 110 38.05 -11.92 -3.97
C THR A 110 38.24 -12.60 -5.33
N PRO A 111 39.05 -12.06 -6.25
CA PRO A 111 39.41 -12.80 -7.45
C PRO A 111 40.27 -13.99 -7.01
N LEU A 112 39.85 -15.20 -7.38
CA LEU A 112 40.70 -16.38 -7.32
C LEU A 112 41.92 -16.11 -8.20
N ALA A 113 43.10 -16.08 -7.58
CA ALA A 113 44.39 -16.11 -8.26
C ALA A 113 44.66 -17.48 -8.87
#